data_AF-A0A1H0I9Q0-F1
#
_entry.id   AF-A0A1H0I9Q0-F1
#
_cell.length_a   1.000
_cell.length_b   1.000
_cell.length_c   1.000
_cell.angle_alpha   90.00
_cell.angle_beta   90.00
_cell.angle_gamma   90.00
#
_symmetry.space_group_name_H-M   'P 1'
#
loop_
_entity.id
_entity.type
_entity.pdbx_description
1 polymer ?
#
loop_
_entity_poly.entity_id
_entity_poly.type
_entity_poly.pdbx_seq_one_letter_code
_entity_poly.pdbx_strand_id
1 'polypeptide(L)' 'MPTLVRLVTALALIAGTVFAVMAALVTFVEPVRVPVSIEVPVPGLQTPPPVAPPSTPDRDAAPAAQAPPSP' A
#
# COMPACT_ATOMS: atom_id res chain seq x y z
N MET A 1 -35.17 8.99 -43.30
CA MET A 1 -34.62 10.28 -43.78
C MET A 1 -33.15 10.08 -44.12
N PRO A 2 -32.71 10.33 -45.36
CA PRO A 2 -31.32 10.11 -45.78
C PRO A 2 -30.28 10.89 -44.94
N THR A 3 -30.70 11.96 -44.27
CA THR A 3 -29.90 12.74 -43.31
C THR A 3 -29.55 11.97 -42.03
N LEU A 4 -30.49 11.22 -41.45
CA LEU A 4 -30.25 10.43 -40.23
C LEU A 4 -29.24 9.32 -40.51
N VAL A 5 -29.40 8.60 -41.61
CA VAL A 5 -28.48 7.51 -41.99
C VAL A 5 -27.06 8.05 -42.11
N ARG A 6 -26.85 9.18 -42.79
CA ARG A 6 -25.55 9.84 -42.90
C ARG A 6 -24.97 10.22 -41.53
N LEU A 7 -25.78 10.76 -40.63
CA LEU A 7 -25.35 11.11 -39.28
C LEU A 7 -24.87 9.88 -38.51
N VAL A 8 -25.67 8.81 -38.50
CA VAL A 8 -25.33 7.56 -37.79
C VAL A 8 -24.09 6.91 -38.41
N THR A 9 -23.97 6.90 -39.74
CA THR A 9 -22.76 6.39 -40.41
C THR A 9 -21.52 7.20 -40.04
N ALA A 10 -21.61 8.53 -40.00
CA ALA A 10 -20.49 9.37 -39.59
C ALA A 10 -20.08 9.08 -38.13
N LEU A 11 -21.05 8.95 -37.22
CA LEU A 11 -20.80 8.60 -35.82
C LEU A 11 -20.17 7.21 -35.69
N ALA A 12 -20.67 6.22 -36.44
CA ALA A 12 -20.12 4.86 -36.44
C ALA A 12 -18.68 4.84 -36.94
N LEU A 13 -18.35 5.60 -37.99
CA LEU A 13 -16.98 5.73 -38.48
C LEU A 13 -16.05 6.37 -37.44
N ILE A 14 -16.48 7.45 -36.79
CA ILE A 14 -15.70 8.11 -35.74
C ILE A 14 -15.47 7.14 -34.57
N ALA A 15 -16.54 6.54 -34.05
CA ALA A 15 -16.46 5.59 -32.94
C ALA A 15 -15.60 4.37 -33.28
N GLY A 16 -15.76 3.81 -34.48
CA GLY A 16 -14.96 2.70 -34.97
C GLY A 16 -13.49 3.05 -35.10
N THR A 17 -13.17 4.26 -35.58
CA THR A 17 -11.79 4.74 -35.70
C THR A 17 -11.15 4.89 -34.33
N VAL A 18 -11.83 5.53 -33.38
CA VAL A 18 -11.34 5.68 -32.00
C VAL A 18 -11.11 4.30 -31.36
N PHE A 19 -12.08 3.40 -31.50
CA PHE A 19 -11.96 2.05 -30.98
C PHE A 19 -10.79 1.28 -31.61
N ALA A 20 -10.61 1.37 -32.92
CA ALA A 20 -9.49 0.74 -33.62
C ALA A 20 -8.14 1.26 -33.15
N VAL A 21 -8.01 2.58 -32.92
CA VAL A 21 -6.79 3.18 -32.36
C VAL A 21 -6.55 2.67 -30.95
N MET A 22 -7.56 2.67 -30.08
CA MET A 22 -7.44 2.14 -28.72
C MET A 22 -7.02 0.67 -28.71
N ALA A 23 -7.65 -0.15 -29.57
CA ALA A 23 -7.31 -1.55 -29.72
C ALA A 23 -5.86 -1.71 -30.19
N ALA A 24 -5.43 -0.94 -31.20
CA ALA A 24 -4.06 -0.95 -31.69
C ALA A 24 -3.05 -0.58 -30.59
N LEU A 25 -3.33 0.43 -29.77
CA LEU A 25 -2.47 0.79 -28.65
C LEU A 25 -2.35 -0.37 -27.65
N VAL A 26 -3.46 -1.00 -27.28
CA VAL A 26 -3.45 -2.12 -26.33
C VAL A 26 -2.72 -3.35 -26.89
N THR A 27 -2.82 -3.61 -28.19
CA THR A 27 -2.20 -4.81 -28.80
C THR A 27 -0.74 -4.60 -29.17
N PHE A 28 -0.35 -3.39 -29.59
CA PHE A 28 0.99 -3.13 -30.12
C PHE A 28 1.89 -2.34 -29.17
N VAL A 29 1.37 -1.74 -28.11
CA VAL A 29 2.17 -1.00 -27.12
C VAL A 29 2.34 -1.85 -25.88
N GLU A 30 3.59 -2.14 -25.53
CA GLU A 30 3.94 -2.82 -24.29
C GLU A 30 4.12 -1.80 -23.15
N PRO A 31 3.32 -1.85 -22.06
CA PRO A 31 3.44 -0.90 -20.97
C PRO A 31 4.68 -1.19 -20.12
N VAL A 32 5.56 -0.19 -20.02
CA VAL A 32 6.73 -0.27 -19.14
C VAL A 32 6.29 -0.08 -17.69
N ARG A 33 6.47 -1.11 -16.87
CA ARG A 33 6.22 -1.02 -15.43
C ARG A 33 7.41 -0.37 -14.74
N VAL A 34 7.18 0.78 -14.11
CA VAL A 34 8.20 1.49 -13.33
C VAL A 34 7.85 1.37 -11.86
N PRO A 35 8.78 0.96 -10.97
CA PRO A 35 8.54 0.95 -9.54
C PRO A 35 8.32 2.38 -9.04
N VAL A 36 7.20 2.62 -8.38
CA VAL A 36 6.89 3.90 -7.72
C VAL A 36 6.90 3.67 -6.21
N SER A 37 7.82 4.34 -5.51
CA SER A 37 7.82 4.39 -4.05
C SER A 37 7.05 5.62 -3.60
N ILE A 38 6.03 5.41 -2.76
CA ILE A 38 5.23 6.48 -2.17
C ILE A 38 5.48 6.43 -0.67
N GLU A 39 6.01 7.52 -0.11
CA GLU A 39 6.12 7.66 1.33
C GLU A 39 4.72 7.91 1.90
N VAL A 40 4.22 6.95 2.68
CA VAL A 40 2.94 7.08 3.36
C VAL A 40 3.21 7.62 4.76
N PRO A 41 2.85 8.89 5.07
CA PRO A 41 2.97 9.39 6.43
C PRO A 41 2.00 8.60 7.31
N VAL A 42 2.52 7.86 8.29
CA VAL A 42 1.71 7.17 9.30
C VAL A 42 1.52 8.13 10.48
N PRO A 43 0.31 8.70 10.69
CA PRO A 43 0.05 9.54 11.84
C PRO A 43 0.18 8.69 13.11
N GLY A 44 1.15 9.01 13.97
CA GLY A 44 1.38 8.33 15.25
C GLY A 44 2.66 7.48 15.34
N LEU A 45 3.37 7.21 14.24
CA LEU A 45 4.69 6.53 14.28
C LEU A 45 5.88 7.48 14.14
N GLN A 46 5.63 8.77 13.92
CA GLN A 46 6.66 9.79 13.68
C GLN A 46 7.33 10.32 14.96
N THR A 47 6.88 9.87 16.14
CA THR A 47 7.53 10.16 17.42
C THR A 47 8.23 8.88 17.89
N PRO A 48 9.56 8.77 17.78
CA PRO A 48 10.30 7.73 18.49
C PRO A 48 9.90 7.82 19.97
N PRO A 49 9.42 6.73 20.61
CA PRO A 49 9.20 6.75 22.05
C PRO A 49 10.54 7.11 22.72
N PRO A 50 10.54 7.97 23.75
CA PRO A 50 11.73 8.19 24.56
C PRO A 50 12.24 6.83 25.01
N VAL A 51 13.48 6.49 24.66
CA VAL A 51 14.13 5.27 25.15
C VAL A 51 14.25 5.41 26.66
N ALA A 52 13.28 4.85 27.39
CA ALA A 52 13.39 4.73 28.83
C ALA A 52 14.56 3.78 29.13
N PRO A 53 15.51 4.16 30.01
CA PRO A 53 16.59 3.27 30.39
C PRO A 53 16.03 1.96 30.98
N PRO A 54 16.68 0.82 30.73
CA PRO A 54 16.16 -0.48 31.16
C PRO A 54 16.03 -0.54 32.68
N SER A 55 14.80 -0.76 33.17
CA SER A 55 14.53 -1.03 34.57
C SER A 55 15.19 -2.36 34.94
N THR A 56 16.21 -2.32 35.80
CA THR A 56 16.77 -3.49 36.45
C THR A 56 15.66 -4.22 37.20
N PRO A 57 15.44 -5.54 36.97
CA PRO A 57 14.47 -6.30 37.75
C PRO A 57 14.91 -6.34 39.22
N ASP A 58 14.02 -5.91 40.11
CA ASP A 58 14.12 -6.06 41.56
C ASP A 58 14.38 -7.53 41.93
N ARG A 59 15.66 -7.89 42.09
CA ARG A 59 16.09 -9.23 42.53
C ARG A 59 16.22 -9.35 44.05
N ASP A 60 16.04 -8.25 44.79
CA ASP A 60 16.29 -8.19 46.23
C ASP A 60 15.01 -8.17 47.08
N ALA A 61 13.91 -8.74 46.59
CA ALA A 61 12.66 -8.87 47.34
C ALA A 61 12.26 -10.35 47.57
N ALA A 62 12.71 -10.86 48.72
CA ALA A 62 12.10 -11.89 49.59
C ALA A 62 12.50 -13.37 49.40
N PRO A 63 12.37 -14.24 50.44
CA PRO A 63 12.17 -13.97 51.88
C PRO A 63 13.13 -14.78 52.79
N ALA A 64 13.47 -14.19 53.94
CA ALA A 64 13.97 -14.92 55.09
C ALA A 64 12.86 -15.82 55.66
N ALA A 65 12.93 -17.13 55.42
CA ALA A 65 12.17 -18.14 56.17
C ALA A 65 12.73 -19.57 56.03
N GLN A 66 13.18 -20.12 57.17
CA GLN A 66 13.19 -21.55 57.59
C GLN A 66 14.39 -22.44 57.13
N ALA A 67 15.42 -22.76 57.94
CA ALA A 67 15.56 -23.66 59.14
C ALA A 67 16.01 -25.12 58.77
N PRO A 68 16.59 -26.02 59.62
CA PRO A 68 17.22 -25.98 60.97
C PRO A 68 18.62 -26.75 61.04
N PRO A 69 19.03 -27.57 62.05
CA PRO A 69 20.23 -27.37 62.92
C PRO A 69 21.41 -28.39 62.82
N SER A 70 22.58 -28.01 63.41
CA SER A 70 23.69 -28.83 64.00
C SER A 70 24.52 -29.75 63.05
N PRO A 71 25.79 -30.17 63.34
CA PRO A 71 26.44 -30.52 64.63
C PRO A 71 27.28 -29.45 65.32
#